data_AF-A0A935X9Z1-F1
#
_entry.id   AF-A0A935X9Z1-F1
#
_cell.length_a   1.000
_cell.length_b   1.000
_cell.length_c   1.000
_cell.angle_alpha   90.00
_cell.angle_beta   90.00
_cell.angle_gamma   90.00
#
_symmetry.space_group_name_H-M   'P 1'
#
loop_
_entity.id
_entity.type
_entity.pdbx_description
1 polymer ?
#
loop_
_entity_poly.entity_id
_entity_poly.type
_entity_poly.pdbx_seq_one_letter_code
_entity_poly.pdbx_strand_id
1 'polypeptide(L)'
;MTNAGELRVSAGGAANFFGLVSGAGSFTGTGQARFEGGFSPGASPALVTINFDVFYGSDSPILMELGGTTPGARCATDVQARTLEGGPLNVVWWNDYHGQAGDSFDLFDFNGGLTGRFGSVNLPTLDAGLLWQTDDLYTDGVLRVAAVPEPGTWALLAGGLGLLVGRRNFIRVRSAG
;
A
#
# COMPACT_ATOMS: atom_id res chain seq x y z
N MET A 1 -15.65 -17.46 3.97
CA MET A 1 -15.09 -18.76 3.51
C MET A 1 -13.58 -18.65 3.54
N THR A 2 -12.87 -19.65 4.03
CA THR A 2 -11.41 -19.70 4.01
C THR A 2 -10.95 -20.63 2.89
N ASN A 3 -10.30 -20.09 1.87
CA ASN A 3 -9.62 -20.86 0.84
C ASN A 3 -8.18 -21.16 1.28
N ALA A 4 -7.86 -22.42 1.50
CA ALA A 4 -6.50 -22.88 1.85
C ALA A 4 -5.91 -23.84 0.81
N GLY A 5 -6.59 -24.02 -0.32
CA GLY A 5 -6.20 -24.95 -1.39
C GLY A 5 -6.34 -24.29 -2.75
N GLU A 6 -6.97 -24.97 -3.70
CA GLU A 6 -7.29 -24.43 -5.02
C GLU A 6 -8.81 -24.20 -5.13
N LEU A 7 -9.20 -22.99 -5.53
CA LEU A 7 -10.53 -22.73 -6.08
C LEU A 7 -10.41 -22.56 -7.59
N ARG A 8 -10.91 -23.56 -8.33
CA ARG A 8 -10.84 -23.54 -9.80
C ARG A 8 -12.18 -23.19 -10.41
N VAL A 9 -12.22 -22.18 -11.29
CA VAL A 9 -13.40 -21.80 -12.07
C VAL A 9 -13.17 -22.09 -13.55
N SER A 10 -13.96 -23.01 -14.11
CA SER A 10 -13.86 -23.36 -15.54
C SER A 10 -14.45 -22.27 -16.44
N ALA A 11 -14.04 -22.29 -17.72
CA ALA A 11 -14.54 -21.38 -18.76
C ALA A 11 -16.07 -21.29 -18.76
N GLY A 12 -16.60 -20.05 -18.81
CA GLY A 12 -18.03 -19.76 -18.77
C GLY A 12 -18.68 -19.84 -17.38
N GLY A 13 -17.94 -20.30 -16.37
CA GLY A 13 -18.38 -20.29 -14.97
C GLY A 13 -18.09 -18.96 -14.27
N ALA A 14 -18.87 -18.68 -13.23
CA ALA A 14 -18.66 -17.55 -12.34
C ALA A 14 -18.77 -17.99 -10.88
N ALA A 15 -17.82 -17.56 -10.04
CA ALA A 15 -17.87 -17.72 -8.60
C ALA A 15 -18.21 -16.36 -7.95
N ASN A 16 -19.38 -16.26 -7.32
CA ASN A 16 -19.82 -15.04 -6.64
C ASN A 16 -19.72 -15.22 -5.12
N PHE A 17 -18.94 -14.35 -4.48
CA PHE A 17 -18.69 -14.41 -3.05
C PHE A 17 -19.35 -13.22 -2.33
N PHE A 18 -20.55 -13.47 -1.78
CA PHE A 18 -21.31 -12.46 -1.02
C PHE A 18 -20.83 -12.26 0.42
N GLY A 19 -19.99 -13.17 0.92
CA GLY A 19 -19.33 -13.05 2.22
C GLY A 19 -17.82 -12.95 2.05
N LEU A 20 -17.14 -12.58 3.14
CA LEU A 20 -15.68 -12.47 3.17
C LEU A 20 -15.03 -13.78 2.70
N VAL A 21 -14.11 -13.65 1.76
CA VAL A 21 -13.19 -14.73 1.38
C VAL A 21 -11.81 -14.44 1.97
N SER A 22 -11.24 -15.45 2.63
CA SER A 22 -9.90 -15.33 3.23
C SER A 22 -9.03 -16.54 2.93
N GLY A 23 -7.75 -16.45 3.26
CA GLY A 23 -6.79 -17.55 3.16
C GLY A 23 -5.97 -17.55 1.87
N ALA A 24 -4.83 -18.24 1.95
CA ALA A 24 -3.75 -18.19 0.97
C ALA A 24 -3.96 -19.10 -0.25
N GLY A 25 -5.13 -19.73 -0.38
CA GLY A 25 -5.42 -20.63 -1.49
C GLY A 25 -5.47 -19.91 -2.84
N SER A 26 -5.05 -20.60 -3.90
CA SER A 26 -5.03 -20.06 -5.25
C SER A 26 -6.42 -20.07 -5.90
N PHE A 27 -6.61 -19.17 -6.86
CA PHE A 27 -7.76 -19.09 -7.73
C PHE A 27 -7.30 -19.36 -9.16
N THR A 28 -7.78 -20.43 -9.77
CA THR A 28 -7.27 -20.92 -11.06
C THR A 28 -8.38 -21.17 -12.08
N GLY A 29 -8.00 -21.40 -13.33
CA GLY A 29 -8.91 -21.67 -14.43
C GLY A 29 -9.08 -20.46 -15.35
N THR A 30 -10.20 -20.40 -16.05
CA THR A 30 -10.48 -19.40 -17.10
C THR A 30 -11.92 -18.87 -17.03
N GLY A 31 -12.59 -19.10 -15.90
CA GLY A 31 -13.85 -18.46 -15.58
C GLY A 31 -13.65 -17.09 -14.96
N GLN A 32 -14.56 -16.67 -14.09
CA GLN A 32 -14.49 -15.37 -13.42
C GLN A 32 -14.81 -15.52 -11.93
N ALA A 33 -14.33 -14.59 -11.11
CA ALA A 33 -14.82 -14.44 -9.74
C ALA A 33 -15.22 -13.00 -9.42
N ARG A 34 -16.22 -12.88 -8.55
CA ARG A 34 -16.71 -11.60 -8.04
C ARG A 34 -16.72 -11.65 -6.52
N PHE A 35 -15.91 -10.79 -5.90
CA PHE A 35 -15.89 -10.59 -4.46
C PHE A 35 -16.80 -9.41 -4.13
N GLU A 36 -17.91 -9.71 -3.48
CA GLU A 36 -18.92 -8.73 -3.04
C GLU A 36 -18.88 -8.54 -1.51
N GLY A 37 -18.49 -9.58 -0.77
CA GLY A 37 -18.44 -9.56 0.69
C GLY A 37 -17.05 -9.28 1.28
N GLY A 38 -16.06 -8.98 0.46
CA GLY A 38 -14.68 -8.72 0.86
C GLY A 38 -13.69 -9.85 0.55
N PHE A 39 -12.42 -9.47 0.51
CA PHE A 39 -11.29 -10.36 0.28
C PHE A 39 -10.14 -10.05 1.26
N SER A 40 -9.62 -11.08 1.91
CA SER A 40 -8.55 -10.97 2.90
C SER A 40 -7.58 -12.14 2.73
N PRO A 41 -6.58 -12.04 1.83
CA PRO A 41 -5.67 -13.15 1.52
C PRO A 41 -5.09 -13.83 2.77
N GLY A 42 -4.87 -13.12 3.88
CA GLY A 42 -4.71 -13.72 5.22
C GLY A 42 -3.59 -14.77 5.36
N ALA A 43 -3.42 -15.34 6.56
CA ALA A 43 -2.29 -16.23 6.93
C ALA A 43 -0.89 -15.58 6.96
N SER A 44 -0.85 -14.26 6.85
CA SER A 44 0.12 -13.37 7.47
C SER A 44 1.61 -13.63 7.24
N PRO A 45 2.22 -12.95 6.26
CA PRO A 45 1.69 -12.46 4.99
C PRO A 45 1.66 -13.58 3.95
N ALA A 46 0.66 -13.60 3.05
CA ALA A 46 0.55 -14.63 2.02
C ALA A 46 0.56 -14.05 0.61
N LEU A 47 1.17 -14.80 -0.31
CA LEU A 47 1.02 -14.62 -1.74
C LEU A 47 -0.21 -15.40 -2.21
N VAL A 48 -1.19 -14.71 -2.80
CA VAL A 48 -2.34 -15.36 -3.45
C VAL A 48 -2.29 -15.13 -4.96
N THR A 49 -2.35 -16.21 -5.72
CA THR A 49 -2.41 -16.15 -7.18
C THR A 49 -3.87 -16.29 -7.65
N ILE A 50 -4.31 -15.36 -8.50
CA ILE A 50 -5.63 -15.37 -9.18
C ILE A 50 -5.40 -15.31 -10.69
N ASN A 51 -5.53 -16.44 -11.35
CA ASN A 51 -5.19 -16.60 -12.77
C ASN A 51 -6.37 -16.34 -13.73
N PHE A 52 -7.35 -15.53 -13.32
CA PHE A 52 -8.49 -15.19 -14.17
C PHE A 52 -9.10 -13.83 -13.77
N ASP A 53 -10.03 -13.34 -14.59
CA ASP A 53 -10.71 -12.06 -14.39
C ASP A 53 -11.42 -11.99 -13.04
N VAL A 54 -11.09 -10.97 -12.26
CA VAL A 54 -11.72 -10.74 -10.95
C VAL A 54 -12.35 -9.36 -10.86
N PHE A 55 -13.51 -9.34 -10.21
CA PHE A 55 -14.29 -8.15 -9.90
C PHE A 55 -14.38 -7.96 -8.40
N TYR A 56 -14.10 -6.76 -7.92
CA TYR A 56 -14.32 -6.35 -6.54
C TYR A 56 -15.44 -5.33 -6.51
N GLY A 57 -16.55 -5.67 -5.86
CA GLY A 57 -17.73 -4.82 -5.75
C GLY A 57 -17.45 -3.49 -5.04
N SER A 58 -18.34 -2.53 -5.22
CA SER A 58 -18.23 -1.16 -4.67
C SER A 58 -18.16 -1.11 -3.14
N ASP A 59 -18.72 -2.11 -2.46
CA ASP A 59 -18.72 -2.20 -1.00
C ASP A 59 -17.81 -3.34 -0.47
N SER A 60 -17.08 -4.02 -1.37
CA SER A 60 -16.26 -5.18 -1.00
C SER A 60 -14.86 -4.72 -0.51
N PRO A 61 -14.55 -4.84 0.80
CA PRO A 61 -13.24 -4.46 1.30
C PRO A 61 -12.16 -5.45 0.87
N ILE A 62 -10.97 -4.94 0.52
CA ILE A 62 -9.75 -5.74 0.49
C ILE A 62 -8.96 -5.44 1.76
N LEU A 63 -8.61 -6.47 2.54
CA LEU A 63 -7.74 -6.34 3.72
C LEU A 63 -6.38 -6.98 3.44
N MET A 64 -5.30 -6.23 3.60
CA MET A 64 -3.93 -6.72 3.48
C MET A 64 -3.08 -6.40 4.70
N GLU A 65 -2.20 -7.34 5.04
CA GLU A 65 -1.36 -7.31 6.24
C GLU A 65 0.11 -7.09 5.85
N LEU A 66 0.80 -6.13 6.47
CA LEU A 66 2.21 -5.86 6.23
C LEU A 66 3.05 -6.30 7.44
N GLY A 67 3.91 -7.30 7.24
CA GLY A 67 4.78 -7.84 8.28
C GLY A 67 6.29 -7.73 7.98
N GLY A 68 6.67 -7.12 6.86
CA GLY A 68 8.07 -6.98 6.44
C GLY A 68 8.23 -6.74 4.93
N THR A 69 9.47 -6.60 4.46
CA THR A 69 9.80 -6.31 3.05
C THR A 69 10.36 -7.52 2.26
N THR A 70 10.68 -8.63 2.94
CA THR A 70 11.20 -9.85 2.30
C THR A 70 10.09 -10.61 1.56
N PRO A 71 10.31 -11.14 0.34
CA PRO A 71 9.35 -12.05 -0.30
C PRO A 71 8.97 -13.21 0.62
N GLY A 72 7.67 -13.47 0.79
CA GLY A 72 7.13 -14.37 1.82
C GLY A 72 6.70 -13.66 3.12
N ALA A 73 7.20 -12.45 3.38
CA ALA A 73 6.65 -11.46 4.31
C ALA A 73 5.83 -10.37 3.59
N ARG A 74 5.49 -10.61 2.31
CA ARG A 74 4.67 -9.72 1.47
C ARG A 74 3.25 -10.25 1.39
N CYS A 75 2.26 -9.39 1.58
CA CYS A 75 0.91 -9.66 1.09
C CYS A 75 0.88 -9.25 -0.38
N ALA A 76 1.25 -10.16 -1.27
CA ALA A 76 1.15 -9.93 -2.71
C ALA A 76 -0.06 -10.71 -3.24
N THR A 77 -0.87 -10.08 -4.08
CA THR A 77 -1.89 -10.80 -4.86
C THR A 77 -1.53 -10.67 -6.34
N ASP A 78 -1.09 -11.76 -6.95
CA ASP A 78 -0.81 -11.80 -8.40
C ASP A 78 -2.10 -12.07 -9.15
N VAL A 79 -2.55 -11.13 -9.98
CA VAL A 79 -3.85 -11.25 -10.66
C VAL A 79 -3.83 -10.79 -12.11
N GLN A 80 -4.34 -11.65 -13.00
CA GLN A 80 -4.29 -11.52 -14.46
C GLN A 80 -5.22 -10.50 -15.13
N ALA A 81 -6.26 -10.01 -14.45
CA ALA A 81 -7.06 -8.85 -14.89
C ALA A 81 -8.00 -8.41 -13.76
N ARG A 82 -8.13 -7.10 -13.55
CA ARG A 82 -8.85 -6.53 -12.40
C ARG A 82 -9.87 -5.48 -12.80
N THR A 83 -11.07 -5.61 -12.25
CA THR A 83 -12.04 -4.51 -12.15
C THR A 83 -12.29 -4.16 -10.69
N LEU A 84 -11.96 -2.93 -10.30
CA LEU A 84 -12.30 -2.35 -9.00
C LEU A 84 -13.51 -1.44 -9.16
N GLU A 85 -14.63 -1.78 -8.52
CA GLU A 85 -15.87 -0.99 -8.58
C GLU A 85 -15.98 0.05 -7.46
N GLY A 86 -14.90 0.30 -6.70
CA GLY A 86 -14.86 1.34 -5.66
C GLY A 86 -14.82 0.86 -4.21
N GLY A 87 -14.64 -0.44 -3.94
CA GLY A 87 -14.43 -0.93 -2.57
C GLY A 87 -13.20 -0.33 -1.87
N PRO A 88 -13.14 -0.35 -0.52
CA PRO A 88 -11.99 0.15 0.22
C PRO A 88 -10.82 -0.85 0.18
N LEU A 89 -9.60 -0.32 0.02
CA LEU A 89 -8.37 -1.03 0.38
C LEU A 89 -7.99 -0.68 1.82
N ASN A 90 -7.93 -1.69 2.68
CA ASN A 90 -7.48 -1.56 4.07
C ASN A 90 -6.14 -2.27 4.23
N VAL A 91 -5.13 -1.54 4.67
CA VAL A 91 -3.80 -2.07 4.98
C VAL A 91 -3.57 -1.97 6.48
N VAL A 92 -3.07 -3.03 7.09
CA VAL A 92 -2.78 -3.09 8.52
C VAL A 92 -1.38 -3.64 8.79
N TRP A 93 -0.79 -3.26 9.90
CA TRP A 93 0.45 -3.86 10.38
C TRP A 93 0.20 -5.27 10.93
N TRP A 94 1.18 -6.15 10.77
CA TRP A 94 1.18 -7.50 11.32
C TRP A 94 2.41 -7.74 12.19
N ASN A 95 2.21 -8.48 13.29
CA ASN A 95 3.29 -8.91 14.19
C ASN A 95 4.21 -7.76 14.64
N ASP A 96 3.58 -6.67 15.06
CA ASP A 96 4.24 -5.44 15.55
C ASP A 96 5.23 -4.81 14.54
N TYR A 97 5.09 -5.09 13.25
CA TYR A 97 5.86 -4.43 12.22
C TYR A 97 5.45 -2.95 12.11
N HIS A 98 6.44 -2.08 11.95
CA HIS A 98 6.24 -0.67 11.62
C HIS A 98 7.10 -0.33 10.42
N GLY A 99 6.48 0.33 9.43
CA GLY A 99 7.19 0.77 8.23
C GLY A 99 8.27 1.79 8.54
N GLN A 100 9.40 1.69 7.85
CA GLN A 100 10.54 2.62 7.92
C GLN A 100 10.79 3.26 6.56
N ALA A 101 11.47 4.41 6.54
CA ALA A 101 11.83 5.07 5.30
C ALA A 101 12.65 4.14 4.38
N GLY A 102 12.23 4.05 3.12
CA GLY A 102 12.82 3.15 2.12
C GLY A 102 12.08 1.82 1.95
N ASP A 103 11.14 1.49 2.82
CA ASP A 103 10.32 0.29 2.64
C ASP A 103 9.47 0.36 1.38
N SER A 104 9.31 -0.79 0.74
CA SER A 104 8.49 -0.98 -0.45
C SER A 104 7.69 -2.27 -0.30
N PHE A 105 6.37 -2.16 -0.40
CA PHE A 105 5.42 -3.25 -0.31
C PHE A 105 4.72 -3.41 -1.65
N ASP A 106 5.00 -4.53 -2.30
CA ASP A 106 4.33 -4.95 -3.51
C ASP A 106 3.08 -5.72 -3.13
N LEU A 107 1.92 -5.08 -3.31
CA LEU A 107 0.63 -5.60 -2.89
C LEU A 107 -0.09 -6.34 -4.01
N PHE A 108 0.10 -5.91 -5.24
CA PHE A 108 -0.64 -6.39 -6.39
C PHE A 108 0.27 -6.49 -7.60
N ASP A 109 0.24 -7.63 -8.28
CA ASP A 109 0.72 -7.70 -9.65
C ASP A 109 -0.49 -7.58 -10.59
N PHE A 110 -0.56 -6.49 -11.35
CA PHE A 110 -1.62 -6.22 -12.32
C PHE A 110 -1.26 -6.70 -13.72
N ASN A 111 -0.75 -7.93 -13.82
CA ASN A 111 -0.62 -8.64 -15.09
C ASN A 111 -1.95 -8.53 -15.86
N GLY A 112 -1.94 -8.05 -17.11
CA GLY A 112 -3.16 -7.86 -17.91
C GLY A 112 -3.96 -6.57 -17.68
N GLY A 113 -3.56 -5.74 -16.70
CA GLY A 113 -4.06 -4.38 -16.50
C GLY A 113 -5.13 -4.22 -15.41
N LEU A 114 -5.35 -2.96 -15.01
CA LEU A 114 -6.30 -2.56 -13.98
C LEU A 114 -7.35 -1.60 -14.56
N THR A 115 -8.62 -1.90 -14.29
CA THR A 115 -9.74 -0.98 -14.55
C THR A 115 -10.40 -0.55 -13.24
N GLY A 116 -10.81 0.72 -13.18
CA GLY A 116 -11.38 1.31 -11.97
C GLY A 116 -10.32 1.67 -10.91
N ARG A 117 -10.79 1.95 -9.69
CA ARG A 117 -9.95 2.32 -8.53
C ARG A 117 -10.62 1.87 -7.23
N PHE A 118 -9.86 1.84 -6.14
CA PHE A 118 -10.44 1.78 -4.81
C PHE A 118 -11.21 3.08 -4.53
N GLY A 119 -12.34 2.99 -3.84
CA GLY A 119 -13.09 4.18 -3.40
C GLY A 119 -12.41 4.87 -2.22
N SER A 120 -11.62 4.13 -1.44
CA SER A 120 -10.71 4.66 -0.43
C SER A 120 -9.50 3.75 -0.23
N VAL A 121 -8.39 4.34 0.19
CA VAL A 121 -7.17 3.63 0.57
C VAL A 121 -6.85 4.01 2.00
N ASN A 122 -7.10 3.07 2.93
CA ASN A 122 -6.90 3.24 4.36
C ASN A 122 -5.58 2.56 4.74
N LEU A 123 -4.57 3.37 5.04
CA LEU A 123 -3.23 2.91 5.38
C LEU A 123 -3.00 3.05 6.89
N PRO A 124 -2.16 2.18 7.49
CA PRO A 124 -1.88 2.26 8.90
C PRO A 124 -1.01 3.49 9.18
N THR A 125 -1.15 4.02 10.40
CA THR A 125 -0.34 5.15 10.85
C THR A 125 1.14 4.80 10.80
N LEU A 126 1.94 5.75 10.32
CA LEU A 126 3.41 5.69 10.35
C LEU A 126 3.95 6.51 11.52
N ASP A 127 5.17 6.19 11.92
CA ASP A 127 5.89 6.99 12.91
C ASP A 127 6.14 8.42 12.42
N ALA A 128 6.35 9.34 13.37
CA ALA A 128 6.56 10.75 13.07
C ALA A 128 7.76 10.96 12.13
N GLY A 129 7.59 11.81 11.13
CA GLY A 129 8.62 12.06 10.12
C GLY A 129 8.60 11.08 8.94
N LEU A 130 7.61 10.18 8.86
CA LEU A 130 7.39 9.30 7.71
C LEU A 130 6.07 9.64 6.99
N LEU A 131 6.00 9.26 5.72
CA LEU A 131 4.80 9.36 4.89
C LEU A 131 4.67 8.16 3.95
N TRP A 132 3.44 7.85 3.57
CA TRP A 132 3.13 6.89 2.52
C TRP A 132 3.25 7.55 1.15
N GLN A 133 3.93 6.88 0.22
CA GLN A 133 3.88 7.18 -1.21
C GLN A 133 3.02 6.12 -1.89
N THR A 134 2.00 6.58 -2.61
CA THR A 134 0.99 5.73 -3.26
C THR A 134 0.96 5.91 -4.78
N ASP A 135 1.94 6.62 -5.35
CA ASP A 135 1.97 6.97 -6.76
C ASP A 135 1.98 5.72 -7.66
N ASP A 136 2.69 4.67 -7.21
CA ASP A 136 2.85 3.40 -7.91
C ASP A 136 1.70 2.41 -7.63
N LEU A 137 0.73 2.74 -6.76
CA LEU A 137 -0.29 1.78 -6.29
C LEU A 137 -1.19 1.29 -7.42
N TYR A 138 -1.49 2.12 -8.41
CA TYR A 138 -2.41 1.78 -9.51
C TYR A 138 -1.68 1.41 -10.81
N THR A 139 -0.35 1.53 -10.84
CA THR A 139 0.49 1.14 -11.98
C THR A 139 1.16 -0.20 -11.69
N ASP A 140 1.86 -0.29 -10.56
CA ASP A 140 2.71 -1.41 -10.19
C ASP A 140 2.20 -2.12 -8.93
N GLY A 141 1.10 -1.65 -8.32
CA GLY A 141 0.56 -2.24 -7.09
C GLY A 141 1.41 -1.99 -5.85
N VAL A 142 2.31 -1.01 -5.90
CA VAL A 142 3.31 -0.78 -4.85
C VAL A 142 2.92 0.37 -3.92
N LEU A 143 3.11 0.15 -2.62
CA LEU A 143 3.16 1.20 -1.59
C LEU A 143 4.59 1.37 -1.07
N ARG A 144 5.01 2.61 -0.82
CA ARG A 144 6.34 2.89 -0.25
C ARG A 144 6.23 3.78 0.97
N VAL A 145 7.19 3.64 1.87
CA VAL A 145 7.36 4.54 3.01
C VAL A 145 8.56 5.42 2.74
N ALA A 146 8.37 6.73 2.86
CA ALA A 146 9.43 7.73 2.69
C ALA A 146 9.57 8.59 3.94
N ALA A 147 10.74 9.17 4.16
CA ALA A 147 10.89 10.24 5.13
C ALA A 147 10.18 11.50 4.61
N VAL A 148 9.47 12.19 5.50
CA VAL A 148 9.00 13.55 5.26
C VAL A 148 10.26 14.41 5.07
N PRO A 149 10.42 15.09 3.93
CA PRO A 149 11.53 16.02 3.76
C PRO A 149 11.46 17.04 4.88
N GLU A 150 12.48 17.11 5.75
CA GLU A 150 12.52 18.17 6.75
C GLU A 150 12.45 19.49 5.99
N PRO A 151 11.44 20.34 6.24
CA PRO A 151 11.46 21.70 5.73
C PRO A 151 12.78 22.32 6.22
N GLY A 152 13.31 23.29 5.47
CA GLY A 152 14.59 23.94 5.75
C GLY A 152 14.70 24.67 7.11
N THR A 153 14.03 24.23 8.17
CA THR A 153 14.18 24.57 9.58
C THR A 153 15.64 24.67 9.98
N TRP A 154 16.51 23.76 9.53
CA TRP A 154 17.96 23.87 9.73
C TRP A 154 18.57 25.02 8.93
N ALA A 155 18.13 25.23 7.69
CA ALA A 155 18.55 26.39 6.88
C ALA A 155 18.05 27.73 7.47
N LEU A 156 16.87 27.74 8.10
CA LEU A 156 16.29 28.90 8.80
C LEU A 156 16.97 29.15 10.14
N LEU A 157 17.30 28.10 10.90
CA LEU A 157 18.10 28.19 12.13
C LEU A 157 19.52 28.66 11.83
N ALA A 158 20.18 28.06 10.83
CA ALA A 158 21.52 28.44 10.39
C ALA A 158 21.53 29.87 9.81
N GLY A 159 20.54 30.21 8.99
CA GLY A 159 20.35 31.56 8.46
C GLY A 159 20.09 32.60 9.57
N GLY A 160 19.25 32.26 10.55
CA GLY A 160 18.94 33.11 11.70
C GLY A 160 20.15 33.35 12.61
N LEU A 161 20.93 32.31 12.92
CA LEU A 161 22.18 32.43 13.66
C LEU A 161 23.22 33.24 12.88
N GLY A 162 23.32 33.04 11.56
CA GLY A 162 24.20 33.83 10.68
C GLY A 162 23.86 35.31 10.69
N LEU A 163 22.57 35.69 10.66
CA LEU A 163 22.12 37.08 10.75
C LEU A 163 22.44 37.73 12.10
N LEU A 164 22.36 36.98 13.21
CA LEU A 164 22.69 37.46 14.55
C LEU A 164 24.20 37.71 14.72
N VAL A 165 25.04 36.82 14.19
CA VAL A 165 26.50 36.99 14.18
C VAL A 165 26.90 38.15 13.26
N GLY A 166 26.30 38.26 12.08
CA GLY A 166 26.51 39.37 11.15
C GLY A 166 26.18 40.73 11.77
N ARG A 167 25.03 40.87 12.45
CA ARG A 167 24.64 42.13 13.13
C ARG A 167 25.64 42.55 14.22
N ARG A 168 26.24 41.60 14.95
CA ARG A 168 27.25 41.92 15.98
C ARG A 168 28.54 42.51 15.40
N ASN A 169 28.96 42.09 14.22
CA ASN A 169 30.18 42.57 13.60
C ASN A 169 30.01 43.97 12.97
N PHE A 170 28.85 44.28 12.41
CA PHE A 170 28.56 45.60 11.82
C PHE A 170 28.47 46.73 12.87
N ILE A 171 28.02 46.46 14.09
CA ILE A 171 27.88 47.48 15.14
C ILE A 171 29.25 47.91 15.70
N ARG A 172 30.24 47.01 15.76
CA ARG A 172 31.59 47.32 16.24
C ARG A 172 32.41 48.21 15.30
N VAL A 173 32.14 48.17 14.00
CA VAL A 173 32.88 48.95 12.99
C VAL A 173 32.47 50.43 13.01
N ARG A 174 31.24 50.75 13.46
CA ARG A 174 30.72 52.13 13.48
C ARG A 174 31.10 52.95 14.71
N SER A 175 31.65 52.34 15.75
CA SER A 175 32.03 53.05 16.99
C SER A 175 33.52 53.46 17.05
N ALA A 176 34.24 53.40 15.92
CA ALA A 176 35.68 53.65 15.84
C ALA A 176 36.06 54.79 14.86
N GLY A 177 35.10 55.66 14.50
CA GLY A 177 35.32 56.83 13.63
C GLY A 177 34.93 58.13 14.32
#